data_AF-A0A7V3A6E3-F1
#
_entry.id   AF-A0A7V3A6E3-F1
#
_cell.length_a   1.000
_cell.length_b   1.000
_cell.length_c   1.000
_cell.angle_alpha   90.00
_cell.angle_beta   90.00
_cell.angle_gamma   90.00
#
_symmetry.space_group_name_H-M   'P 1'
#
loop_
_entity.id
_entity.type
_entity.pdbx_description
1 polymer ?
#
loop_
_entity_poly.entity_id
_entity_poly.type
_entity_poly.pdbx_seq_one_letter_code
_entity_poly.pdbx_strand_id
1 'polypeptide(L)' 'MTADRKILVVRVQPRASRQELVRLSETEYRARLLSAPEKGRANQELLELLSDSLHLPRQRLKIIRGESSRVKWVEIS' A
#
# COMPACT_ATOMS: atom_id res chain seq x y z
N MET A 1 25.42 -4.98 0.32
CA MET A 1 24.99 -5.02 1.74
C MET A 1 23.84 -4.04 1.85
N THR A 2 22.57 -4.37 2.01
CA THR A 2 21.80 -5.61 2.09
C THR A 2 20.48 -5.17 1.47
N ALA A 3 19.99 -5.81 0.40
CA ALA A 3 18.68 -5.46 -0.13
C ALA A 3 17.67 -6.01 0.89
N ASP A 4 17.38 -5.22 1.93
CA ASP A 4 16.48 -5.58 3.01
C ASP A 4 15.07 -5.54 2.45
N ARG A 5 14.69 -6.63 1.80
CA ARG A 5 13.36 -6.81 1.23
C ARG A 5 12.38 -6.96 2.37
N LYS A 6 11.58 -5.94 2.61
CA LYS A 6 10.51 -5.98 3.60
C LYS A 6 9.19 -6.18 2.91
N ILE A 7 8.35 -7.01 3.51
CA ILE A 7 7.00 -7.26 3.03
C ILE A 7 6.03 -6.59 4.00
N LEU A 8 5.22 -5.70 3.46
CA LEU A 8 4.11 -5.06 4.16
C LEU A 8 2.79 -5.69 3.74
N VAL A 9 1.96 -6.00 4.72
CA VAL A 9 0.58 -6.42 4.52
C VAL A 9 -0.32 -5.21 4.71
N VAL A 10 -1.00 -4.78 3.66
CA VAL A 10 -1.83 -3.58 3.67
C VAL A 10 -3.28 -3.92 3.39
N ARG A 11 -4.15 -3.66 4.37
CA ARG A 11 -5.60 -3.80 4.22
C ARG A 11 -6.18 -2.51 3.66
N VAL A 12 -6.67 -2.57 2.43
CA VAL A 12 -7.28 -1.42 1.75
C VAL A 12 -8.78 -1.32 2.03
N GLN A 13 -9.22 -0.09 2.29
CA GLN A 13 -10.61 0.32 2.38
C GLN A 13 -10.87 1.37 1.30
N PRO A 14 -11.31 0.96 0.10
CA PRO A 14 -11.60 1.88 -0.99
C PRO A 14 -12.88 2.66 -0.74
N ARG A 15 -13.10 3.73 -1.52
CA ARG A 15 -14.26 4.65 -1.40
C ARG A 15 -14.39 5.25 0.02
N ALA A 16 -13.26 5.53 0.65
CA ALA A 16 -13.25 6.23 1.92
C ALA A 16 -13.56 7.73 1.72
N SER A 17 -14.07 8.38 2.76
CA SER A 17 -14.30 9.83 2.77
C SER A 17 -13.00 10.64 2.89
N ARG A 18 -11.91 10.01 3.31
CA ARG A 18 -10.58 10.60 3.45
C ARG A 18 -9.50 9.57 3.16
N GLN A 19 -8.38 10.04 2.64
CA GLN A 19 -7.17 9.25 2.48
C GLN A 19 -6.42 9.16 3.81
N GLU A 20 -6.03 7.96 4.24
CA GLU A 20 -5.40 7.76 5.55
C GLU A 20 -4.61 6.45 5.58
N LEU A 21 -3.38 6.48 6.09
CA LEU A 21 -2.58 5.28 6.37
C LEU A 21 -2.42 5.11 7.88
N VAL A 22 -2.87 3.97 8.39
CA VAL A 22 -2.78 3.61 9.80
C VAL A 22 -1.85 2.41 9.95
N ARG A 23 -0.80 2.57 10.74
CA ARG A 23 0.09 1.48 11.13
C ARG A 23 -0.58 0.61 12.18
N LEU A 24 -0.73 -0.69 11.89
CA LEU A 24 -1.30 -1.67 12.83
C LEU A 24 -0.21 -2.46 13.55
N SER A 25 0.90 -2.74 12.86
CA SER A 25 2.09 -3.41 13.42
C SER A 25 3.35 -3.01 12.66
N GLU A 26 4.46 -3.72 12.88
CA GLU A 26 5.70 -3.49 12.13
C GLU A 26 5.58 -3.74 10.63
N THR A 27 4.74 -4.71 10.25
CA THR A 27 4.55 -5.14 8.86
C THR A 27 3.12 -4.96 8.37
N GLU A 28 2.15 -4.68 9.25
CA GLU A 28 0.74 -4.55 8.88
C GLU A 28 0.25 -3.11 8.93
N TYR A 29 -0.47 -2.70 7.88
CA TYR A 29 -1.07 -1.37 7.74
C TYR A 29 -2.53 -1.48 7.29
N ARG A 30 -3.30 -0.44 7.59
CA ARG A 30 -4.62 -0.20 7.03
C ARG A 30 -4.57 1.08 6.21
N ALA A 31 -4.96 0.99 4.94
CA ALA A 31 -5.02 2.13 4.03
C ALA A 31 -6.47 2.43 3.68
N ARG A 32 -6.90 3.66 3.92
CA ARG A 32 -8.17 4.21 3.45
C ARG A 32 -7.88 4.97 2.17
N LEU A 33 -8.53 4.55 1.08
CA LEU A 33 -8.30 5.09 -0.24
C LEU A 33 -9.59 5.73 -0.75
N LEU A 34 -9.46 6.87 -1.41
CA LEU A 34 -10.56 7.58 -2.05
C LEU A 34 -11.03 6.82 -3.29
N SER A 35 -10.07 6.26 -4.04
CA SER A 35 -10.32 5.56 -5.30
C SER A 35 -11.14 4.29 -5.09
N ALA A 36 -12.02 4.04 -6.06
CA ALA A 36 -12.65 2.74 -6.23
C ALA A 36 -11.61 1.67 -6.60
N PRO A 37 -11.87 0.38 -6.29
CA PRO A 37 -10.99 -0.73 -6.67
C PRO A 37 -11.13 -1.10 -8.16
N GLU A 38 -11.27 -0.10 -9.04
CA GLU A 38 -11.55 -0.25 -10.46
C GLU A 38 -10.32 0.15 -11.28
N LYS A 39 -10.02 -0.64 -12.32
CA LYS A 39 -8.95 -0.36 -13.30
C LYS A 39 -7.58 -0.04 -12.67
N GLY A 40 -7.27 -0.62 -11.50
CA GLY A 40 -5.97 -0.42 -10.83
C GLY A 40 -5.79 0.93 -10.13
N ARG A 41 -6.80 1.81 -10.09
CA ARG A 41 -6.68 3.14 -9.45
C ARG A 41 -6.36 3.05 -7.96
N ALA A 42 -7.04 2.17 -7.22
CA ALA A 42 -6.71 1.90 -5.82
C ALA A 42 -5.30 1.32 -5.61
N ASN A 43 -4.70 0.67 -6.61
CA ASN A 43 -3.32 0.18 -6.49
C ASN A 43 -2.33 1.35 -6.59
N GLN A 44 -2.56 2.25 -7.55
CA GLN A 44 -1.73 3.44 -7.73
C GLN A 44 -1.82 4.36 -6.51
N GLU A 45 -3.04 4.68 -6.07
CA GLU A 45 -3.25 5.51 -4.88
C GLU A 45 -2.63 4.89 -3.62
N LEU A 46 -2.71 3.57 -3.46
CA LEU A 46 -2.04 2.92 -2.33
C LEU A 46 -0.53 3.13 -2.36
N LEU A 47 0.10 2.93 -3.52
CA LEU A 47 1.56 3.06 -3.66
C LEU A 47 2.01 4.50 -3.42
N GLU A 48 1.23 5.49 -3.85
CA GLU A 48 1.46 6.91 -3.57
C GLU A 48 1.34 7.20 -2.07
N LEU A 49 0.24 6.76 -1.45
CA LEU A 49 0.03 6.93 -0.01
C LEU A 49 1.15 6.29 0.83
N LEU A 50 1.62 5.09 0.45
CA LEU A 50 2.73 4.42 1.11
C LEU A 50 4.07 5.13 0.86
N SER A 51 4.31 5.60 -0.36
CA SER A 51 5.50 6.37 -0.75
C SER A 51 5.64 7.61 0.13
N ASP A 52 4.56 8.38 0.25
CA ASP A 52 4.53 9.62 1.03
C ASP A 52 4.65 9.35 2.53
N SER A 53 3.91 8.36 3.04
CA SER A 53 3.91 8.05 4.48
C SER A 53 5.23 7.44 4.96
N LEU A 54 5.87 6.60 4.15
CA LEU A 54 7.13 5.93 4.49
C LEU A 54 8.36 6.71 4.03
N HIS A 55 8.18 7.82 3.31
CA HIS A 55 9.25 8.60 2.68
C HIS A 55 10.16 7.73 1.80
N LEU A 56 9.54 6.80 1.05
CA LEU A 56 10.22 5.87 0.16
C LEU A 56 9.84 6.17 -1.30
N PRO A 57 10.78 6.12 -2.25
CA PRO A 57 10.45 6.28 -3.66
C PRO A 57 9.45 5.21 -4.11
N ARG A 58 8.42 5.61 -4.86
CA ARG A 58 7.41 4.68 -5.43
C ARG A 58 8.03 3.49 -6.17
N GLN A 59 9.19 3.65 -6.81
CA GLN A 59 9.90 2.57 -7.50
C GLN A 59 10.34 1.43 -6.58
N ARG A 60 10.53 1.71 -5.28
CA ARG A 60 10.88 0.72 -4.26
C ARG A 60 9.67 -0.06 -3.77
N LEU A 61 8.45 0.41 -4.04
CA LEU A 61 7.21 -0.18 -3.59
C LEU A 61 6.56 -0.98 -4.71
N LYS A 62 6.36 -2.28 -4.49
CA LYS A 62 5.73 -3.16 -5.49
C LYS A 62 4.65 -4.01 -4.86
N ILE A 63 3.45 -4.00 -5.42
CA ILE A 63 2.42 -4.97 -5.03
C ILE A 63 2.81 -6.32 -5.62
N ILE A 64 3.12 -7.28 -4.75
CA ILE A 64 3.52 -8.64 -5.13
C ILE A 64 2.36 -9.64 -5.04
N ARG A 65 1.32 -9.34 -4.24
CA ARG A 65 0.07 -10.11 -4.18
C ARG A 65 -1.13 -9.25 -3.83
N GLY A 66 -2.31 -9.73 -4.21
CA GLY A 66 -3.59 -9.13 -3.80
C GLY A 66 -4.02 -7.93 -4.63
N GLU A 67 -3.60 -7.84 -5.89
CA GLU A 67 -4.02 -6.75 -6.77
C GLU A 67 -5.55 -6.62 -6.88
N SER A 68 -6.27 -7.74 -6.94
CA SER A 68 -7.74 -7.79 -6.93
C SER A 68 -8.37 -7.96 -5.54
N SER A 69 -7.56 -8.02 -4.48
CA SER A 69 -8.01 -8.23 -3.11
C SER A 69 -7.98 -6.94 -2.29
N ARG A 70 -8.77 -6.92 -1.21
CA ARG A 70 -8.70 -5.88 -0.18
C ARG A 70 -7.44 -6.01 0.70
N VAL A 71 -6.72 -7.12 0.62
CA VAL A 71 -5.44 -7.29 1.31
C VAL A 71 -4.34 -7.34 0.26
N LYS A 72 -3.41 -6.38 0.33
CA LYS A 72 -2.31 -6.21 -0.61
C LYS A 72 -1.00 -6.50 0.09
N TRP A 73 -0.13 -7.23 -0.58
CA TRP A 73 1.23 -7.50 -0.11
C TRP A 73 2.16 -6.61 -0.91
N VAL A 74 2.84 -5.70 -0.23
CA VAL A 74 3.73 -4.72 -0.84
C VAL A 74 5.15 -5.04 -0.42
N GLU A 75 6.01 -5.31 -1.41
CA GLU A 75 7.44 -5.43 -1.22
C GLU A 75 8.08 -4.04 -1.24
N ILE A 76 9.02 -3.83 -0.31
CA ILE A 76 9.95 -2.70 -0.27
C ILE A 76 11.33 -3.24 -0.65
N SER A 77 11.99 -2.62 -1.63
CA SER A 77 13.34 -3.01 -2.11
C SER A 77 14.31 -1.85 -2.20
#